data_AF-A0A925ZAJ9-F1
#
_entry.id   AF-A0A925ZAJ9-F1
#
_cell.length_a   1.000
_cell.length_b   1.000
_cell.length_c   1.000
_cell.angle_alpha   90.00
_cell.angle_beta   90.00
_cell.angle_gamma   90.00
#
_symmetry.space_group_name_H-M   'P 1'
#
loop_
_entity.id
_entity.type
_entity.pdbx_description
1 polymer ?
#
loop_
_entity_poly.entity_id
_entity_poly.type
_entity_poly.pdbx_seq_one_letter_code
_entity_poly.pdbx_strand_id
1 'polypeptide(L)'
;ALATPPGKPEMAAQLTTTAERALALFAGAESARPKDNADSARPVGGLQAISEFIESSVPPTDRGRISEVLLRILNGGLFELLTLTREGDGLPPLAPGEKTQAFMTQSVLSLSDSFFYPAPVLFQLADFTQVQASVFQVARAPGKTLVYLGAVLLIVGVFAMLYIRERRLWVWLAPSAAGTKITTALSTTRRTLDADAEFEQLKHRILKDAT
;
A
#
# COMPACT_ATOMS: atom_id res chain seq x y z
N ALA A 1 2.38 -28.37 21.33
CA ALA A 1 2.60 -28.61 22.78
C ALA A 1 2.94 -27.32 23.57
N LEU A 2 2.53 -26.13 23.10
CA LEU A 2 2.98 -24.83 23.64
C LEU A 2 1.98 -24.13 24.58
N ALA A 3 0.89 -24.80 24.99
CA ALA A 3 -0.18 -24.19 25.80
C ALA A 3 -0.44 -24.90 27.14
N THR A 4 0.53 -25.62 27.70
CA THR A 4 0.39 -26.25 29.02
C THR A 4 1.00 -25.36 30.12
N PRO A 5 0.25 -25.02 31.19
CA PRO A 5 0.81 -24.35 32.36
C PRO A 5 1.96 -25.16 32.98
N PRO A 6 3.07 -24.53 33.41
CA PRO A 6 4.19 -25.25 34.00
C PRO A 6 3.74 -25.94 35.30
N GLY A 7 3.84 -27.28 35.35
CA GLY A 7 3.71 -28.05 36.61
C GLY A 7 2.56 -29.06 36.73
N LYS A 8 1.76 -29.34 35.68
CA LYS A 8 0.71 -30.39 35.72
C LYS A 8 0.64 -31.23 34.43
N PRO A 9 1.47 -32.28 34.29
CA PRO A 9 1.48 -33.12 33.08
C PRO A 9 0.17 -33.87 32.84
N GLU A 10 -0.60 -34.20 33.89
CA GLU A 10 -1.92 -34.84 33.77
C GLU A 10 -2.97 -33.94 33.09
N MET A 11 -2.88 -32.61 33.29
CA MET A 11 -3.76 -31.66 32.61
C MET A 11 -3.46 -31.57 31.13
N ALA A 12 -2.21 -31.84 30.70
CA ALA A 12 -1.87 -31.86 29.29
C ALA A 12 -2.65 -32.94 28.55
N ALA A 13 -2.72 -34.16 29.09
CA ALA A 13 -3.48 -35.25 28.50
C ALA A 13 -4.98 -34.93 28.42
N GLN A 14 -5.56 -34.38 29.49
CA GLN A 14 -6.98 -33.98 29.51
C GLN A 14 -7.28 -32.85 28.51
N LEU A 15 -6.38 -31.87 28.38
CA LEU A 15 -6.49 -30.78 27.41
C LEU A 15 -6.39 -31.31 25.98
N THR A 16 -5.49 -32.26 25.70
CA THR A 16 -5.38 -32.88 24.39
C THR A 16 -6.66 -33.61 24.02
N THR A 17 -7.20 -34.46 24.90
CA THR A 17 -8.47 -35.15 24.64
C THR A 17 -9.63 -34.17 24.44
N THR A 18 -9.67 -33.09 25.23
CA THR A 18 -10.71 -32.05 25.07
C THR A 18 -10.55 -31.29 23.75
N ALA A 19 -9.32 -30.97 23.35
CA ALA A 19 -9.03 -30.30 22.09
C ALA A 19 -9.35 -31.19 20.88
N GLU A 20 -8.96 -32.46 20.93
CA GLU A 20 -9.31 -33.47 19.92
C GLU A 20 -10.82 -33.59 19.77
N ARG A 21 -11.55 -33.65 20.89
CA ARG A 21 -13.01 -33.71 20.88
C ARG A 21 -13.65 -32.44 20.33
N ALA A 22 -13.17 -31.26 20.73
CA ALA A 22 -13.66 -29.99 20.21
C ALA A 22 -13.43 -29.87 18.70
N LEU A 23 -12.25 -30.30 18.21
CA LEU A 23 -11.94 -30.34 16.78
C LEU A 23 -12.77 -31.39 16.04
N ALA A 24 -13.00 -32.57 16.62
CA ALA A 24 -13.82 -33.63 16.02
C ALA A 24 -15.30 -33.22 15.89
N LEU A 25 -15.85 -32.55 16.91
CA LEU A 25 -17.19 -31.95 16.87
C LEU A 25 -17.26 -30.85 15.81
N PHE A 26 -16.27 -29.96 15.76
CA PHE A 26 -16.23 -28.88 14.77
C PHE A 26 -16.08 -29.40 13.33
N ALA A 27 -15.25 -30.43 13.12
CA ALA A 27 -15.06 -31.07 11.82
C ALA A 27 -16.23 -31.99 11.41
N GLY A 28 -17.17 -32.23 12.32
CA GLY A 28 -18.29 -33.13 12.12
C GLY A 28 -17.95 -34.61 12.03
N ALA A 29 -16.78 -34.99 12.54
CA ALA A 29 -16.38 -36.38 12.72
C ALA A 29 -17.09 -37.02 13.93
N GLU A 30 -17.44 -36.23 14.95
CA GLU A 30 -18.21 -36.65 16.11
C GLU A 30 -19.57 -35.93 16.13
N SER A 31 -20.64 -36.65 16.45
CA SER A 31 -21.98 -36.05 16.56
C SER A 31 -22.23 -35.52 17.96
N ALA A 32 -22.79 -34.31 18.05
CA ALA A 32 -23.26 -33.73 19.30
C ALA A 32 -24.51 -34.43 19.87
N ARG A 33 -25.24 -35.22 19.06
CA ARG A 33 -26.48 -35.89 19.47
C ARG A 33 -26.27 -37.41 19.66
N PRO A 34 -26.96 -38.04 20.64
CA PRO A 34 -27.06 -39.49 20.75
C PRO A 34 -27.65 -40.11 19.46
N LYS A 35 -27.13 -41.28 19.06
CA LYS A 35 -27.41 -41.96 17.79
C LYS A 35 -28.89 -42.27 17.49
N ASP A 36 -29.79 -42.15 18.46
CA ASP A 36 -31.22 -42.49 18.32
C ASP A 36 -32.07 -41.41 17.64
N ASN A 37 -31.57 -40.17 17.47
CA ASN A 37 -32.26 -39.07 16.79
C ASN A 37 -31.47 -38.57 15.55
N ALA A 38 -30.99 -39.51 14.74
CA ALA A 38 -30.28 -39.21 13.50
C ALA A 38 -31.26 -38.99 12.32
N ASP A 39 -32.07 -37.93 12.40
CA ASP A 39 -32.80 -37.47 11.21
C ASP A 39 -31.80 -36.84 10.21
N SER A 40 -31.86 -37.37 8.99
CA SER A 40 -30.87 -37.29 7.92
C SER A 40 -30.89 -35.98 7.12
N ALA A 41 -30.94 -34.83 7.80
CA ALA A 41 -30.89 -33.51 7.17
C ALA A 41 -29.77 -32.66 7.77
N ARG A 42 -28.59 -32.70 7.12
CA ARG A 42 -27.35 -31.91 7.33
C ARG A 42 -27.48 -30.52 7.99
N PRO A 43 -26.45 -29.97 8.67
CA PRO A 43 -25.08 -30.48 8.79
C PRO A 43 -24.62 -30.85 10.22
N VAL A 44 -23.74 -31.85 10.30
CA VAL A 44 -23.25 -32.44 11.55
C VAL A 44 -21.91 -31.81 11.96
N GLY A 45 -21.72 -30.49 11.86
CA GLY A 45 -20.40 -29.85 12.09
C GLY A 45 -20.45 -28.33 12.29
N GLY A 46 -19.28 -27.71 12.43
CA GLY A 46 -19.11 -26.27 12.64
C GLY A 46 -19.43 -25.80 14.06
N LEU A 47 -19.65 -24.49 14.22
CA LEU A 47 -20.01 -23.87 15.51
C LEU A 47 -21.37 -24.37 16.03
N GLN A 48 -22.29 -24.77 15.14
CA GLN A 48 -23.59 -25.32 15.51
C GLN A 48 -23.46 -26.63 16.30
N ALA A 49 -22.58 -27.54 15.86
CA ALA A 49 -22.33 -28.80 16.56
C ALA A 49 -21.77 -28.58 17.96
N ILE A 50 -20.92 -27.55 18.15
CA ILE A 50 -20.41 -27.18 19.47
C ILE A 50 -21.54 -26.66 20.37
N SER A 51 -22.44 -25.83 19.84
CA SER A 51 -23.61 -25.34 20.59
C SER A 51 -24.50 -26.49 21.06
N GLU A 52 -24.84 -27.41 20.16
CA GLU A 52 -25.67 -28.59 20.48
C GLU A 52 -25.00 -29.49 21.55
N PHE A 53 -23.68 -29.65 21.48
CA PHE A 53 -22.93 -30.41 22.48
C PHE A 53 -23.00 -29.75 23.86
N ILE A 54 -22.85 -28.43 23.92
CA ILE A 54 -22.92 -27.67 25.18
C ILE A 54 -24.34 -27.72 25.76
N GLU A 55 -25.37 -27.59 24.93
CA GLU A 55 -26.77 -27.64 25.38
C GLU A 55 -27.16 -29.01 25.97
N SER A 56 -26.68 -30.10 25.34
CA SER A 56 -26.95 -31.48 25.74
C SER A 56 -26.09 -31.96 26.92
N SER A 57 -24.84 -31.52 27.02
CA SER A 57 -23.86 -32.09 27.96
C SER A 57 -23.58 -31.18 29.17
N VAL A 58 -23.93 -29.90 29.12
CA VAL A 58 -23.59 -28.91 30.16
C VAL A 58 -24.84 -28.31 30.80
N PRO A 59 -24.93 -28.30 32.15
CA PRO A 59 -26.00 -27.62 32.88
C PRO A 59 -26.09 -26.13 32.53
N PRO A 60 -27.31 -25.52 32.54
CA PRO A 60 -27.53 -24.15 32.07
C PRO A 60 -26.70 -23.08 32.81
N THR A 61 -26.34 -23.34 34.07
CA THR A 61 -25.51 -22.45 34.90
C THR A 61 -24.07 -22.33 34.41
N ASP A 62 -23.52 -23.38 33.78
CA ASP A 62 -22.11 -23.45 33.39
C ASP A 62 -21.88 -23.26 31.89
N ARG A 63 -22.95 -23.23 31.08
CA ARG A 63 -22.87 -23.16 29.61
C ARG A 63 -21.99 -22.01 29.11
N GLY A 64 -22.14 -20.81 29.67
CA GLY A 64 -21.36 -19.64 29.24
C GLY A 64 -19.86 -19.78 29.51
N ARG A 65 -19.49 -20.35 30.66
CA ARG A 65 -18.08 -20.57 31.00
C ARG A 65 -17.47 -21.68 30.15
N ILE A 66 -18.19 -22.78 29.97
CA ILE A 66 -17.72 -23.93 29.19
C ILE A 66 -17.61 -23.59 27.71
N SER A 67 -18.55 -22.80 27.16
CA SER A 67 -18.49 -22.34 25.78
C SER A 67 -17.25 -21.47 25.51
N GLU A 68 -16.95 -20.52 26.39
CA GLU A 68 -15.75 -19.67 26.26
C GLU A 68 -14.47 -20.50 26.26
N VAL A 69 -14.36 -21.47 27.17
CA VAL A 69 -13.19 -22.36 27.26
C VAL A 69 -13.06 -23.23 26.02
N LEU A 70 -14.15 -23.86 25.56
CA LEU A 70 -14.14 -24.71 24.36
C LEU A 70 -13.78 -23.92 23.10
N LEU A 71 -14.35 -22.72 22.92
CA LEU A 71 -14.02 -21.85 21.79
C LEU A 71 -12.57 -21.36 21.84
N ARG A 72 -12.03 -21.07 23.03
CA ARG A 72 -10.61 -20.72 23.19
C ARG A 72 -9.69 -21.88 22.81
N ILE A 73 -10.02 -23.10 23.25
CA ILE A 73 -9.26 -24.31 22.90
C ILE A 73 -9.34 -24.57 21.40
N LEU A 74 -10.54 -24.46 20.80
CA LEU A 74 -10.75 -24.64 19.36
C LEU A 74 -9.93 -23.63 18.55
N ASN A 75 -10.06 -22.33 18.84
CA ASN A 75 -9.34 -21.29 18.11
C ASN A 75 -7.82 -21.43 18.26
N GLY A 76 -7.34 -21.77 19.45
CA GLY A 76 -5.93 -22.08 19.69
C GLY A 76 -5.46 -23.29 18.88
N GLY A 77 -6.24 -24.37 18.86
CA GLY A 77 -5.95 -25.57 18.08
C GLY A 77 -5.92 -25.31 16.58
N LEU A 78 -6.89 -24.56 16.05
CA LEU A 78 -6.93 -24.18 14.63
C LEU A 78 -5.75 -23.29 14.23
N PHE A 79 -5.31 -22.38 15.11
CA PHE A 79 -4.13 -21.55 14.87
C PHE A 79 -2.83 -22.38 14.79
N GLU A 80 -2.66 -23.34 15.71
CA GLU A 80 -1.51 -24.25 15.69
C GLU A 80 -1.54 -25.16 14.45
N LEU A 81 -2.71 -25.69 14.07
CA LEU A 81 -2.88 -26.46 12.83
C LEU A 81 -2.53 -25.65 11.59
N LEU A 82 -2.94 -24.38 11.54
CA LEU A 82 -2.58 -23.47 10.46
C LEU A 82 -1.07 -23.21 10.42
N THR A 83 -0.41 -23.12 11.58
CA THR A 83 1.04 -22.92 11.64
C THR A 83 1.78 -24.17 11.14
N LEU A 84 1.34 -25.36 11.55
CA LEU A 84 1.92 -26.64 11.10
C LEU A 84 1.75 -26.87 9.59
N THR A 85 0.58 -26.54 9.04
CA THR A 85 0.34 -26.65 7.58
C THR A 85 1.23 -25.68 6.80
N ARG A 86 1.37 -24.44 7.26
CA ARG A 86 2.30 -23.47 6.66
C ARG A 86 3.75 -23.91 6.70
N GLU A 87 4.19 -24.49 7.82
CA GLU A 87 5.55 -25.05 7.95
C GLU A 87 5.77 -26.19 6.95
N GLY A 88 4.79 -27.08 6.79
CA GLY A 88 4.81 -28.14 5.77
C GLY A 88 4.93 -27.61 4.33
N ASP A 89 4.32 -26.46 4.06
CA ASP A 89 4.38 -25.76 2.76
C ASP A 89 5.63 -24.85 2.61
N GLY A 90 6.53 -24.81 3.60
CA GLY A 90 7.72 -23.94 3.59
C GLY A 90 7.40 -22.45 3.72
N LEU A 91 6.20 -22.09 4.18
CA LEU A 91 5.74 -20.72 4.37
C LEU A 91 6.10 -20.22 5.78
N PRO A 92 6.38 -18.91 5.95
CA PRO A 92 6.67 -18.35 7.27
C PRO A 92 5.43 -18.40 8.19
N PRO A 93 5.61 -18.50 9.52
CA PRO A 93 4.52 -18.37 10.48
C PRO A 93 3.75 -17.05 10.31
N LEU A 94 2.46 -17.05 10.67
CA LEU A 94 1.67 -15.83 10.63
C LEU A 94 2.15 -14.85 11.71
N ALA A 95 2.42 -13.61 11.32
CA ALA A 95 2.79 -12.57 12.27
C ALA A 95 1.62 -12.31 13.23
N PRO A 96 1.85 -12.21 14.55
CA PRO A 96 0.81 -11.82 15.49
C PRO A 96 0.34 -10.39 15.19
N GLY A 97 -0.97 -10.18 15.13
CA GLY A 97 -1.56 -8.87 14.87
C GLY A 97 -3.02 -8.92 14.43
N GLU A 98 -3.60 -7.74 14.24
CA GLU A 98 -5.02 -7.56 13.90
C GLU A 98 -5.41 -8.29 12.61
N LYS A 99 -4.53 -8.29 11.59
CA LYS A 99 -4.77 -8.99 10.32
C LYS A 99 -4.92 -10.50 10.50
N THR A 100 -4.05 -11.10 11.30
CA THR A 100 -4.09 -12.54 11.59
C THR A 100 -5.33 -12.88 12.41
N GLN A 101 -5.69 -12.04 13.38
CA GLN A 101 -6.93 -12.21 14.14
C GLN A 101 -8.17 -12.15 13.25
N ALA A 102 -8.25 -11.15 12.36
CA ALA A 102 -9.35 -11.02 11.39
C ALA A 102 -9.42 -12.22 10.45
N PHE A 103 -8.28 -12.68 9.92
CA PHE A 103 -8.19 -13.88 9.09
C PHE A 103 -8.67 -15.13 9.82
N MET A 104 -8.24 -15.33 11.07
CA MET A 104 -8.65 -16.48 11.88
C MET A 104 -10.16 -16.46 12.13
N THR A 105 -10.73 -15.33 12.56
CA THR A 105 -12.17 -15.19 12.77
C THR A 105 -12.95 -15.52 11.50
N GLN A 106 -12.55 -14.96 10.36
CA GLN A 106 -13.21 -15.22 9.08
C GLN A 106 -13.07 -16.69 8.64
N SER A 107 -11.92 -17.31 8.89
CA SER A 107 -11.66 -18.71 8.56
C SER A 107 -12.54 -19.65 9.37
N VAL A 108 -12.68 -19.42 10.68
CA VAL A 108 -13.54 -20.26 11.54
C VAL A 108 -15.01 -20.14 11.13
N LEU A 109 -15.49 -18.93 10.86
CA LEU A 109 -16.86 -18.71 10.36
C LEU A 109 -17.05 -19.40 9.00
N SER A 110 -16.14 -19.19 8.05
CA SER A 110 -16.22 -19.81 6.72
C SER A 110 -16.16 -21.34 6.76
N LEU A 111 -15.36 -21.93 7.64
CA LEU A 111 -15.29 -23.37 7.83
C LEU A 111 -16.59 -23.91 8.43
N SER A 112 -17.17 -23.20 9.41
CA SER A 112 -18.48 -23.54 9.96
C SER A 112 -19.57 -23.47 8.89
N ASP A 113 -19.56 -22.41 8.06
CA ASP A 113 -20.54 -22.19 7.02
C ASP A 113 -20.42 -23.20 5.87
N SER A 114 -19.22 -23.75 5.63
CA SER A 114 -18.98 -24.75 4.59
C SER A 114 -19.87 -25.98 4.72
N PHE A 115 -20.25 -26.35 5.96
CA PHE A 115 -21.13 -27.47 6.22
C PHE A 115 -22.57 -27.26 5.70
N PHE A 116 -23.02 -26.01 5.59
CA PHE A 116 -24.32 -25.68 4.99
C PHE A 116 -24.29 -25.76 3.46
N TYR A 117 -23.11 -25.88 2.84
CA TYR A 117 -22.97 -26.00 1.41
C TYR A 117 -22.81 -27.48 0.99
N PRO A 118 -23.84 -28.11 0.39
CA PRO A 118 -23.83 -29.55 0.11
C PRO A 118 -22.96 -29.94 -1.10
N ALA A 119 -22.31 -28.99 -1.77
CA ALA A 119 -21.54 -29.27 -2.98
C ALA A 119 -20.21 -29.96 -2.62
N PRO A 120 -19.90 -31.11 -3.23
CA PRO A 120 -18.66 -31.84 -2.97
C PRO A 120 -17.41 -31.18 -3.57
N VAL A 121 -17.59 -30.06 -4.28
CA VAL A 121 -16.51 -29.35 -4.99
C VAL A 121 -16.56 -27.86 -4.64
N LEU A 122 -15.41 -27.33 -4.25
CA LEU A 122 -15.18 -25.89 -4.09
C LEU A 122 -14.34 -25.43 -5.28
N PHE A 123 -14.90 -24.54 -6.09
CA PHE A 123 -14.14 -23.91 -7.17
C PHE A 123 -13.35 -22.74 -6.60
N GLN A 124 -12.03 -22.89 -6.48
CA GLN A 124 -11.12 -21.80 -6.17
C GLN A 124 -10.51 -21.26 -7.46
N LEU A 125 -10.41 -19.93 -7.57
CA LEU A 125 -9.65 -19.28 -8.63
C LEU A 125 -8.17 -19.62 -8.45
N ALA A 126 -7.57 -20.31 -9.42
CA ALA A 126 -6.15 -20.66 -9.40
C ALA A 126 -5.27 -19.41 -9.35
N ASP A 127 -5.67 -18.37 -10.09
CA ASP A 127 -5.05 -17.05 -10.08
C ASP A 127 -6.14 -15.98 -10.10
N PHE A 128 -6.07 -15.06 -9.16
CA PHE A 128 -6.94 -13.89 -9.11
C PHE A 128 -6.09 -12.63 -8.98
N THR A 129 -5.76 -12.03 -10.12
CA THR A 129 -5.19 -10.68 -10.14
C THR A 129 -6.34 -9.70 -9.99
N GLN A 130 -6.58 -9.22 -8.77
CA GLN A 130 -7.63 -8.25 -8.51
C GLN A 130 -7.29 -6.91 -9.18
N VAL A 131 -7.69 -6.75 -10.44
CA VAL A 131 -7.74 -5.45 -11.10
C VAL A 131 -8.96 -4.74 -10.54
N GLN A 132 -8.77 -4.03 -9.42
CA GLN A 132 -9.77 -3.09 -8.96
C GLN A 132 -9.90 -2.04 -10.05
N ALA A 133 -10.99 -2.12 -10.84
CA ALA A 133 -11.46 -1.02 -11.66
C ALA A 133 -11.99 0.08 -10.73
N SER A 134 -11.11 0.64 -9.91
CA SER A 134 -11.34 1.94 -9.31
C SER A 134 -11.40 2.89 -10.49
N VAL A 135 -12.54 3.54 -10.68
CA VAL A 135 -12.72 4.64 -11.64
C VAL A 135 -11.93 5.87 -11.13
N PHE A 136 -10.72 5.65 -10.61
CA PHE A 136 -9.71 6.67 -10.45
C PHE A 136 -9.12 6.87 -11.83
N GLN A 137 -9.73 7.78 -12.59
CA GLN A 137 -9.17 8.26 -13.84
C GLN A 137 -7.90 9.06 -13.51
N VAL A 138 -6.79 8.36 -13.27
CA VAL A 138 -5.47 8.96 -13.38
C VAL A 138 -5.26 9.19 -14.88
N ALA A 139 -5.71 10.36 -15.35
CA ALA A 139 -5.48 10.81 -16.70
C ALA A 139 -3.96 10.93 -16.91
N ARG A 140 -3.34 9.86 -17.40
CA ARG A 140 -1.96 9.86 -17.85
C ARG A 140 -1.95 10.72 -19.12
N ALA A 141 -1.57 11.98 -18.99
CA ALA A 141 -1.45 12.90 -20.11
C ALA A 141 -0.04 12.81 -20.72
N PRO A 142 0.19 12.00 -21.78
CA PRO A 142 1.52 11.78 -22.36
C PRO A 142 2.15 13.05 -22.98
N GLY A 143 1.44 14.18 -23.03
CA GLY A 143 1.94 15.48 -23.50
C GLY A 143 2.35 16.46 -22.40
N LYS A 144 2.17 16.12 -21.11
CA LYS A 144 2.41 17.05 -19.98
C LYS A 144 3.81 17.68 -20.05
N THR A 145 4.85 16.87 -20.23
CA THR A 145 6.25 17.32 -20.28
C THR A 145 6.52 18.28 -21.44
N LEU A 146 5.91 18.04 -22.61
CA LEU A 146 6.09 18.88 -23.79
C LEU A 146 5.47 20.27 -23.58
N VAL A 147 4.31 20.33 -22.92
CA VAL A 147 3.62 21.59 -22.59
C VAL A 147 4.42 22.41 -21.58
N TYR A 148 4.96 21.78 -20.53
CA TYR A 148 5.82 22.50 -19.57
C TYR A 148 7.10 22.99 -20.20
N LEU A 149 7.73 22.19 -21.06
CA LEU A 149 8.92 22.60 -21.80
C LEU A 149 8.61 23.80 -22.71
N GLY A 150 7.47 23.78 -23.41
CA GLY A 150 6.99 24.91 -24.20
C GLY A 150 6.73 26.16 -23.36
N ALA A 151 6.09 26.02 -22.19
CA ALA A 151 5.83 27.13 -21.28
C ALA A 151 7.13 27.79 -20.77
N VAL A 152 8.13 26.98 -20.40
CA VAL A 152 9.45 27.48 -19.99
C VAL A 152 10.14 28.20 -21.15
N LEU A 153 10.13 27.62 -22.36
CA LEU A 153 10.75 28.24 -23.54
C LEU A 153 10.09 29.58 -23.90
N LEU A 154 8.77 29.69 -23.72
CA LEU A 154 8.02 30.92 -23.96
C LEU A 154 8.40 32.01 -22.95
N ILE A 155 8.49 31.67 -21.66
CA ILE A 155 8.97 32.59 -20.61
C ILE A 155 10.37 33.10 -20.96
N VAL A 156 11.30 32.21 -21.33
CA VAL A 156 12.66 32.58 -21.74
C VAL A 156 12.64 33.48 -22.97
N GLY A 157 11.81 33.19 -23.97
CA GLY A 157 11.66 34.02 -25.17
C GLY A 157 11.17 35.43 -24.87
N VAL A 158 10.20 35.58 -23.96
CA VAL A 158 9.71 36.89 -23.50
C VAL A 158 10.81 37.66 -22.77
N PHE A 159 11.56 37.01 -21.88
CA PHE A 159 12.70 37.64 -21.21
C PHE A 159 13.79 38.04 -22.21
N ALA A 160 14.14 37.17 -23.15
CA ALA A 160 15.10 37.46 -24.20
C ALA A 160 14.65 38.67 -25.03
N MET A 161 13.38 38.75 -25.44
CA MET A 161 12.84 39.89 -26.16
C MET A 161 12.90 41.20 -25.35
N LEU A 162 12.67 41.14 -24.04
CA LEU A 162 12.72 42.33 -23.16
C LEU A 162 14.15 42.78 -22.83
N TYR A 163 15.09 41.85 -22.69
CA TYR A 163 16.46 42.13 -22.23
C TYR A 163 17.50 42.23 -23.35
N ILE A 164 17.32 41.53 -24.48
CA ILE A 164 18.19 41.67 -25.65
C ILE A 164 17.86 43.00 -26.31
N ARG A 165 18.70 43.99 -26.03
CA ARG A 165 18.57 45.35 -26.60
C ARG A 165 19.40 45.45 -27.86
N GLU A 166 18.80 45.95 -28.94
CA GLU A 166 19.54 46.39 -30.10
C GLU A 166 20.31 47.68 -29.76
N ARG A 167 21.64 47.65 -29.90
CA ARG A 167 22.52 48.81 -29.69
C ARG A 167 23.25 49.08 -30.99
N ARG A 168 23.13 50.28 -31.54
CA ARG A 168 23.80 50.67 -32.79
C ARG A 168 24.93 51.66 -32.48
N LEU A 169 26.16 51.23 -32.70
CA LEU A 169 27.35 52.08 -32.60
C LEU A 169 27.85 52.43 -34.00
N TRP A 170 27.98 53.72 -34.27
CA TRP A 170 28.58 54.24 -35.48
C TRP A 170 29.97 54.78 -35.14
N VAL A 171 30.99 54.34 -35.89
CA VAL A 171 32.37 54.80 -35.73
C VAL A 171 32.82 55.38 -37.06
N TRP A 172 33.17 56.67 -37.05
CA TRP A 172 33.70 57.39 -38.19
C TRP A 172 35.17 57.72 -37.95
N LEU A 173 36.03 57.36 -38.90
CA LEU A 173 37.47 57.62 -38.83
C LEU A 173 37.84 58.63 -39.92
N ALA A 174 38.46 59.73 -39.54
CA ALA A 174 38.96 60.76 -40.46
C ALA A 174 40.44 61.06 -40.20
N PRO A 175 41.27 61.23 -41.24
CA PRO A 175 42.67 61.60 -41.06
C PRO A 175 42.80 63.06 -40.58
N SER A 176 43.72 63.32 -39.65
CA SER A 176 44.06 64.63 -39.10
C SER A 176 45.58 64.82 -39.10
N ALA A 177 46.05 66.07 -39.06
CA ALA A 177 47.46 66.43 -39.21
C ALA A 177 48.41 65.82 -38.15
N ALA A 178 47.87 65.33 -37.02
CA ALA A 178 48.62 64.68 -35.95
C ALA A 178 48.11 63.26 -35.60
N GLY A 179 47.35 62.60 -36.50
CA GLY A 179 46.88 61.22 -36.30
C GLY A 179 45.49 60.94 -36.90
N THR A 180 44.87 59.81 -36.52
CA THR A 180 43.50 59.46 -36.95
C THR A 180 42.48 59.98 -35.94
N LYS A 181 41.56 60.86 -36.36
CA LYS A 181 40.45 61.33 -35.53
C LYS A 181 39.30 60.33 -35.61
N ILE A 182 38.97 59.73 -34.47
CA ILE A 182 37.84 58.80 -34.33
C ILE A 182 36.65 59.58 -33.75
N THR A 183 35.51 59.56 -34.44
CA THR A 183 34.24 60.11 -33.95
C THR A 183 33.26 58.97 -33.79
N THR A 184 32.79 58.75 -32.56
CA THR A 184 31.83 57.69 -32.23
C THR A 184 30.47 58.28 -31.90
N ALA A 185 29.40 57.73 -32.47
CA ALA A 185 28.02 58.05 -32.12
C ALA A 185 27.27 56.76 -31.72
N LEU A 186 26.56 56.79 -30.59
CA LEU A 186 25.77 55.68 -30.09
C LEU A 186 24.27 56.02 -30.18
N SER A 187 23.47 55.11 -30.73
CA SER A 187 22.01 55.21 -30.73
C SER A 187 21.41 53.99 -30.01
N THR A 188 20.46 54.25 -29.11
CA THR A 188 19.72 53.22 -28.36
C THR A 188 18.24 53.58 -28.26
N THR A 189 17.36 52.61 -28.48
CA THR A 189 15.90 52.81 -28.54
C THR A 189 15.28 53.15 -27.18
N ARG A 190 15.93 52.79 -26.06
CA ARG A 190 15.55 53.20 -24.70
C ARG A 190 16.78 53.74 -23.96
N ARG A 191 16.73 55.02 -23.57
CA ARG A 191 17.79 55.68 -22.78
C ARG A 191 17.66 55.27 -21.31
N THR A 192 18.64 54.56 -20.79
CA THR A 192 18.77 54.16 -19.38
C THR A 192 19.93 54.92 -18.75
N LEU A 193 19.91 55.15 -17.43
CA LEU A 193 20.97 55.88 -16.71
C LEU A 193 22.37 55.27 -16.96
N ASP A 194 22.47 53.95 -17.13
CA ASP A 194 23.74 53.24 -17.38
C ASP A 194 24.27 53.37 -18.82
N ALA A 195 23.46 53.88 -19.76
CA ALA A 195 23.90 53.99 -21.16
C ALA A 195 25.04 54.99 -21.33
N ASP A 196 25.02 56.08 -20.55
CA ASP A 196 26.04 57.12 -20.59
C ASP A 196 27.36 56.61 -19.93
N ALA A 197 27.25 55.83 -18.85
CA ALA A 197 28.41 55.20 -18.18
C ALA A 197 29.08 54.11 -19.04
N GLU A 198 28.28 53.27 -19.72
CA GLU A 198 28.79 52.26 -20.66
C GLU A 198 29.41 52.90 -21.91
N PHE A 199 28.88 54.03 -22.38
CA PHE A 199 29.47 54.76 -23.50
C PHE A 199 30.84 55.35 -23.13
N GLU A 200 31.00 55.93 -21.94
CA GLU A 200 32.31 56.39 -21.46
C GLU A 200 33.29 55.22 -21.27
N GLN A 201 32.85 54.06 -20.77
CA GLN A 201 33.70 52.86 -20.74
C GLN A 201 34.11 52.39 -22.14
N LEU A 202 33.19 52.42 -23.10
CA LEU A 202 33.47 52.03 -24.48
C LEU A 202 34.42 53.02 -25.16
N LYS A 203 34.25 54.32 -24.89
CA LYS A 203 35.13 55.39 -25.33
C LYS A 203 36.54 55.23 -24.75
N HIS A 204 36.70 54.94 -23.46
CA HIS A 204 38.01 54.65 -22.87
C HIS A 204 38.66 53.38 -23.41
N ARG A 205 37.87 52.35 -23.77
CA ARG A 205 38.41 51.12 -24.38
C ARG A 205 38.83 51.30 -25.84
N ILE A 206 38.11 52.14 -26.58
CA ILE A 206 38.37 52.40 -28.02
C ILE A 206 39.45 53.47 -28.19
N LEU A 207 39.38 54.57 -27.45
CA LEU A 207 40.43 55.58 -27.33
C LEU A 207 41.25 55.26 -26.10
N LYS A 208 42.27 54.39 -26.25
CA LYS A 208 43.18 54.00 -25.17
C LYS A 208 43.92 55.17 -24.49
N ASP A 209 43.82 56.41 -24.98
CA ASP A 209 44.49 57.61 -24.46
C ASP A 209 43.60 58.88 -24.48
N ALA A 210 42.34 58.79 -24.02
CA ALA A 210 41.55 60.00 -23.75
C ALA A 210 41.40 60.21 -22.24
N THR A 211 42.33 60.96 -21.65
CA THR A 211 42.08 61.75 -20.43
C THR A 211 41.22 62.95 -20.74
#